data_AF-A0A1A7XQ80-F1
#
_entry.id   AF-A0A1A7XQ80-F1
#
_cell.length_a   1.000
_cell.length_b   1.000
_cell.length_c   1.000
_cell.angle_alpha   90.00
_cell.angle_beta   90.00
_cell.angle_gamma   90.00
#
_symmetry.space_group_name_H-M   'P 1'
#
loop_
_entity.id
_entity.type
_entity.pdbx_description
1 polymer ?
#
loop_
_entity_poly.entity_id
_entity_poly.type
_entity_poly.pdbx_seq_one_letter_code
_entity_poly.pdbx_strand_id
1 'polypeptide(L)'
;AVVHRKHETSRKESEDESRLPALEAAYTSILRHLGEDTDREGLLRTPLRAAKAIQFLTKGYHETIEDILNNAIFDEDHDEMVIVKDIDMFSLCEHHMVPFFGKVHVGYIPNKKVVGLSKLARIVEIFSRRLQVQERLTKQIALGISEALQPKGVAVV
;
A
#
# COMPACT_ATOMS: atom_id res chain seq x y z
N ALA A 1 -0.16 -4.03 24.23
CA ALA A 1 -0.43 -3.55 22.86
C ALA A 1 0.80 -3.70 21.93
N VAL A 2 1.96 -3.13 22.25
CA VAL A 2 3.16 -3.14 21.35
C VAL A 2 3.76 -4.55 21.14
N VAL A 3 3.80 -5.40 22.17
CA VAL A 3 4.36 -6.77 22.08
C VAL A 3 3.51 -7.70 21.20
N HIS A 4 2.18 -7.59 21.27
CA HIS A 4 1.28 -8.33 20.39
C HIS A 4 1.43 -7.92 18.91
N ARG A 5 1.70 -6.63 18.64
CA ARG A 5 1.86 -6.11 17.27
C ARG A 5 3.16 -6.51 16.60
N LYS A 6 4.30 -6.45 17.32
CA LYS A 6 5.56 -7.02 16.81
C LYS A 6 5.40 -8.48 16.40
N HIS A 7 4.61 -9.23 17.17
CA HIS A 7 4.31 -10.63 16.87
C HIS A 7 3.41 -10.81 15.64
N GLU A 8 2.55 -9.83 15.32
CA GLU A 8 1.65 -9.88 14.16
C GLU A 8 2.36 -9.45 12.86
N THR A 9 3.19 -8.40 12.90
CA THR A 9 4.07 -8.03 11.78
C THR A 9 5.05 -9.17 11.46
N SER A 10 5.69 -9.76 12.47
CA SER A 10 6.59 -10.89 12.26
C SER A 10 5.88 -12.14 11.71
N ARG A 11 4.60 -12.34 12.05
CA ARG A 11 3.78 -13.42 11.49
C ARG A 11 3.49 -13.19 10.01
N LYS A 12 3.09 -11.97 9.63
CA LYS A 12 2.80 -11.62 8.23
C LYS A 12 4.04 -11.72 7.35
N GLU A 13 5.20 -11.25 7.85
CA GLU A 13 6.49 -11.42 7.17
C GLU A 13 6.84 -12.91 7.00
N SER A 14 6.64 -13.72 8.04
CA SER A 14 6.87 -15.18 7.96
C SER A 14 5.94 -15.90 6.99
N GLU A 15 4.69 -15.43 6.86
CA GLU A 15 3.74 -15.98 5.89
C GLU A 15 4.13 -15.62 4.46
N ASP A 16 4.60 -14.40 4.21
CA ASP A 16 5.10 -14.00 2.90
C ASP A 16 6.35 -14.79 2.50
N GLU A 17 7.29 -15.01 3.43
CA GLU A 17 8.43 -15.89 3.18
C GLU A 17 7.99 -17.33 2.87
N SER A 18 6.96 -17.84 3.55
CA SER A 18 6.43 -19.19 3.30
C SER A 18 5.79 -19.34 1.91
N ARG A 19 5.22 -18.26 1.36
CA ARG A 19 4.54 -18.25 0.05
C ARG A 19 5.48 -18.01 -1.12
N LEU A 20 6.69 -17.49 -0.87
CA LEU A 20 7.66 -17.14 -1.90
C LEU A 20 7.99 -18.30 -2.87
N PRO A 21 8.24 -19.54 -2.40
CA PRO A 21 8.52 -20.67 -3.31
C PRO A 21 7.35 -21.00 -4.24
N ALA A 22 6.11 -20.88 -3.75
CA ALA A 22 4.92 -21.13 -4.56
C ALA A 22 4.73 -20.07 -5.65
N LEU A 23 4.98 -18.80 -5.32
CA LEU A 23 4.96 -17.70 -6.30
C LEU A 23 6.07 -17.86 -7.35
N GLU A 24 7.27 -18.25 -6.94
CA GLU A 24 8.38 -18.53 -7.85
C GLU A 24 8.02 -19.65 -8.84
N ALA A 25 7.43 -20.74 -8.35
CA ALA A 25 6.93 -21.82 -9.21
C ALA A 25 5.85 -21.32 -10.19
N ALA A 26 4.92 -20.47 -9.74
CA ALA A 26 3.89 -19.89 -10.59
C ALA A 26 4.48 -19.01 -11.71
N TYR A 27 5.43 -18.12 -11.39
CA TYR A 27 6.09 -17.31 -12.41
C TYR A 27 6.93 -18.13 -13.38
N THR A 28 7.56 -19.20 -12.91
CA THR A 28 8.26 -20.16 -13.78
C THR A 28 7.27 -20.80 -14.76
N SER A 29 6.11 -21.22 -14.28
CA SER A 29 5.03 -21.76 -15.13
C SER A 29 4.56 -20.74 -16.16
N ILE A 30 4.35 -19.47 -15.77
CA ILE A 30 3.98 -18.39 -16.69
C ILE A 30 5.00 -18.26 -17.81
N LEU A 31 6.30 -18.17 -17.50
CA LEU A 31 7.35 -18.04 -18.52
C LEU A 31 7.33 -19.19 -19.53
N ARG A 32 7.19 -20.44 -19.06
CA ARG A 32 7.09 -21.60 -19.96
C ARG A 32 5.87 -21.52 -20.87
N HIS A 33 4.71 -21.13 -20.35
CA HIS A 33 3.47 -21.03 -21.14
C HIS A 33 3.46 -19.82 -22.08
N LEU A 34 4.33 -18.83 -21.86
CA LEU A 34 4.62 -17.76 -22.83
C LEU A 34 5.54 -18.22 -23.97
N GLY A 35 6.11 -19.43 -23.91
CA GLY A 35 7.05 -19.96 -24.90
C GLY A 35 8.50 -19.52 -24.70
N GLU A 36 8.85 -18.98 -23.52
CA GLU A 36 10.23 -18.60 -23.19
C GLU A 36 11.07 -19.80 -22.72
N ASP A 37 12.38 -19.73 -23.01
CA ASP A 37 13.39 -20.64 -22.43
C ASP A 37 13.74 -20.18 -21.01
N THR A 38 13.27 -20.90 -20.00
CA THR A 38 13.52 -20.56 -18.58
C THR A 38 14.97 -20.73 -18.15
N ASP A 39 15.80 -21.44 -18.92
CA ASP A 39 17.20 -21.71 -18.59
C ASP A 39 18.15 -20.66 -19.17
N ARG A 40 17.66 -19.72 -20.00
CA ARG A 40 18.48 -18.61 -20.52
C ARG A 40 18.93 -17.69 -19.39
N GLU A 41 20.16 -17.17 -19.49
CA GLU A 41 20.83 -16.38 -18.46
C GLU A 41 19.95 -15.27 -17.86
N GLY A 42 19.19 -14.56 -18.70
CA GLY A 42 18.30 -13.47 -18.29
C GLY A 42 17.08 -13.89 -17.46
N LEU A 43 16.64 -15.16 -17.53
CA LEU A 43 15.43 -15.66 -16.86
C LEU A 43 15.68 -16.55 -15.65
N LEU A 44 16.90 -17.04 -15.44
CA LEU A 44 17.25 -17.91 -14.29
C LEU A 44 16.76 -17.37 -12.95
N ARG A 45 16.84 -16.04 -12.76
CA ARG A 45 16.38 -15.36 -11.55
C ARG A 45 15.09 -14.56 -11.70
N THR A 46 14.44 -14.60 -12.86
CA THR A 46 13.20 -13.88 -13.11
C THR A 46 12.05 -14.36 -12.22
N PRO A 47 11.81 -15.68 -12.04
CA PRO A 47 10.76 -16.16 -11.16
C PRO A 47 10.85 -15.60 -9.73
N LEU A 48 12.05 -15.67 -9.12
CA LEU A 48 12.30 -15.11 -7.79
C LEU A 48 12.12 -13.59 -7.74
N ARG A 49 12.64 -12.87 -8.74
CA ARG A 49 12.52 -11.40 -8.83
C ARG A 49 11.05 -10.98 -8.97
N ALA A 50 10.28 -11.68 -9.80
CA ALA A 50 8.86 -11.42 -10.03
C ALA A 50 8.03 -11.74 -8.78
N ALA A 51 8.31 -12.85 -8.10
CA ALA A 51 7.66 -13.22 -6.84
C ALA A 51 7.87 -12.16 -5.74
N LYS A 52 9.11 -11.68 -5.58
CA LYS A 52 9.39 -10.59 -4.62
C LYS A 52 8.75 -9.27 -5.03
N ALA A 53 8.73 -8.97 -6.33
CA ALA A 53 8.10 -7.77 -6.85
C ALA A 53 6.59 -7.77 -6.58
N ILE A 54 5.88 -8.86 -6.86
CA ILE A 54 4.44 -8.92 -6.63
C ILE A 54 4.10 -8.79 -5.14
N GLN A 55 4.86 -9.44 -4.26
CA GLN A 55 4.69 -9.28 -2.81
C GLN A 55 4.87 -7.83 -2.36
N PHE A 56 5.91 -7.14 -2.84
CA PHE A 56 6.11 -5.72 -2.56
C PHE A 56 4.95 -4.86 -3.07
N LEU A 57 4.47 -5.12 -4.28
CA LEU A 57 3.36 -4.40 -4.89
C LEU A 57 2.03 -4.65 -4.17
N THR A 58 1.92 -5.74 -3.40
CA THR A 58 0.75 -6.09 -2.59
C THR A 58 0.97 -5.99 -1.07
N LYS A 59 2.08 -5.40 -0.61
CA LYS A 59 2.43 -5.36 0.82
C LYS A 59 1.41 -4.63 1.69
N GLY A 60 0.60 -3.76 1.09
CA GLY A 60 -0.41 -2.96 1.77
C GLY A 60 -1.51 -3.81 2.44
N TYR A 61 -1.67 -5.09 2.10
CA TYR A 61 -2.55 -6.01 2.83
C TYR A 61 -2.04 -6.32 4.25
N HIS A 62 -0.74 -6.14 4.50
CA HIS A 62 -0.11 -6.45 5.78
C HIS A 62 0.06 -5.23 6.69
N GLU A 63 -0.14 -4.02 6.14
CA GLU A 63 0.02 -2.74 6.83
C GLU A 63 -1.31 -2.25 7.41
N THR A 64 -1.25 -1.57 8.55
CA THR A 64 -2.39 -0.90 9.20
C THR A 64 -2.13 0.59 9.34
N ILE A 65 -3.19 1.40 9.37
CA ILE A 65 -3.06 2.86 9.50
C ILE A 65 -2.48 3.20 10.88
N GLU A 66 -2.89 2.48 11.92
CA GLU A 66 -2.45 2.68 13.30
C GLU A 66 -0.93 2.55 13.44
N ASP A 67 -0.33 1.56 12.77
CA ASP A 67 1.12 1.34 12.81
C ASP A 67 1.88 2.45 12.08
N ILE A 68 1.27 3.05 11.06
CA ILE A 68 1.84 4.18 10.33
C ILE A 68 1.77 5.46 11.12
N LEU A 69 0.64 5.74 11.78
CA LEU A 69 0.42 6.98 12.52
C LEU A 69 1.39 7.12 13.69
N ASN A 70 1.64 6.05 14.46
CA ASN A 70 2.69 5.99 15.52
C ASN A 70 2.86 7.29 16.33
N ASN A 71 1.78 7.80 16.92
CA ASN A 71 1.72 9.05 17.70
C ASN A 71 2.06 10.35 16.93
N ALA A 72 2.07 10.34 15.60
CA ALA A 72 2.27 11.54 14.77
C ALA A 72 0.97 12.34 14.55
N ILE A 73 0.09 12.34 15.57
CA ILE A 73 -1.09 13.19 15.64
C ILE A 73 -0.81 14.25 16.69
N PHE A 74 -0.90 15.50 16.28
CA PHE A 74 -0.62 16.66 17.11
C PHE A 74 -1.94 17.39 17.39
N ASP A 75 -2.11 17.80 18.64
CA ASP A 75 -3.21 18.69 19.02
C ASP A 75 -2.74 20.12 18.76
N GLU A 76 -3.05 20.60 17.56
CA GLU A 76 -2.82 21.99 17.16
C GLU A 76 -4.20 22.62 16.98
N ASP A 77 -4.41 23.82 17.53
CA ASP A 77 -5.66 24.58 17.37
C ASP A 77 -5.76 25.15 15.94
N HIS A 78 -5.68 24.26 14.96
CA HIS A 78 -5.73 24.52 13.53
C HIS A 78 -7.05 23.98 13.01
N ASP A 79 -7.83 24.84 12.38
CA ASP A 79 -9.17 24.53 11.86
C ASP A 79 -9.37 24.95 10.40
N GLU A 80 -8.28 25.33 9.73
CA GLU A 80 -8.22 25.63 8.31
C GLU A 80 -7.89 24.38 7.47
N MET A 81 -8.11 24.47 6.16
CA MET A 81 -7.89 23.34 5.26
C MET A 81 -6.39 23.03 5.09
N VAL A 82 -6.04 21.76 5.29
CA VAL A 82 -4.70 21.23 5.00
C VAL A 82 -4.77 20.45 3.68
N ILE A 83 -3.85 20.74 2.76
CA ILE A 83 -3.76 20.06 1.46
C ILE A 83 -2.36 19.46 1.28
N VAL A 84 -2.31 18.18 0.92
CA VAL A 84 -1.13 17.52 0.37
C VAL A 84 -1.46 17.03 -1.02
N LYS A 85 -0.75 17.57 -2.02
CA LYS A 85 -0.97 17.30 -3.43
C LYS A 85 0.24 16.63 -4.06
N ASP A 86 0.02 16.07 -5.25
CA ASP A 86 1.07 15.47 -6.09
C ASP A 86 1.74 14.24 -5.46
N ILE A 87 1.01 13.52 -4.60
CA ILE A 87 1.48 12.27 -4.00
C ILE A 87 1.55 11.22 -5.11
N ASP A 88 2.76 10.74 -5.41
CA ASP A 88 2.95 9.64 -6.35
C ASP A 88 2.28 8.37 -5.85
N MET A 89 1.42 7.79 -6.69
CA MET A 89 0.68 6.57 -6.38
C MET A 89 0.94 5.53 -7.47
N PHE A 90 1.27 4.32 -7.01
CA PHE A 90 1.42 3.14 -7.84
C PHE A 90 0.56 2.02 -7.27
N SER A 91 -0.25 1.40 -8.12
CA SER A 91 -1.14 0.30 -7.76
C SER A 91 -1.25 -0.73 -8.89
N LEU A 92 -1.97 -1.82 -8.64
CA LEU A 92 -2.21 -2.90 -9.59
C LEU A 92 -3.71 -3.04 -9.84
N CYS A 93 -4.11 -3.03 -11.11
CA CYS A 93 -5.51 -3.26 -11.47
C CYS A 93 -5.89 -4.72 -11.16
N GLU A 94 -6.92 -4.95 -10.35
CA GLU A 94 -7.30 -6.30 -9.94
C GLU A 94 -7.82 -7.17 -11.09
N HIS A 95 -8.30 -6.56 -12.19
CA HIS A 95 -8.82 -7.28 -13.35
C HIS A 95 -7.73 -7.92 -14.22
N HIS A 96 -6.54 -7.32 -14.27
CA HIS A 96 -5.48 -7.72 -15.22
C HIS A 96 -4.12 -7.90 -14.56
N MET A 97 -3.98 -7.52 -13.28
CA MET A 97 -2.69 -7.46 -12.55
C MET A 97 -1.64 -6.59 -13.25
N VAL A 98 -2.09 -5.59 -14.02
CA VAL A 98 -1.23 -4.60 -14.71
C VAL A 98 -1.21 -3.31 -13.89
N PRO A 99 -0.05 -2.61 -13.81
CA PRO A 99 0.04 -1.36 -13.07
C PRO A 99 -0.89 -0.27 -13.60
N PHE A 100 -1.48 0.49 -12.68
CA PHE A 100 -1.96 1.84 -12.93
C PHE A 100 -1.30 2.77 -11.92
N PHE A 101 -0.99 3.98 -12.35
CA PHE A 101 -0.25 4.95 -11.57
C PHE A 101 -0.75 6.35 -11.87
N GLY A 102 -0.50 7.26 -10.94
CA GLY A 102 -0.95 8.64 -11.06
C GLY A 102 -0.59 9.45 -9.85
N LYS A 103 -1.34 10.52 -9.64
CA LYS A 103 -1.22 11.41 -8.49
C LYS A 103 -2.46 11.29 -7.62
N VAL A 104 -2.26 11.39 -6.32
CA VAL A 104 -3.34 11.53 -5.35
C VAL A 104 -3.22 12.90 -4.69
N HIS A 105 -4.35 13.58 -4.55
CA HIS A 105 -4.48 14.83 -3.84
C HIS A 105 -5.39 14.64 -2.64
N VAL A 106 -4.91 15.00 -1.46
CA VAL A 106 -5.64 14.86 -0.19
C VAL A 106 -5.86 16.25 0.40
N GLY A 107 -7.11 16.55 0.71
CA GLY A 107 -7.49 17.72 1.50
C GLY A 107 -8.28 17.28 2.73
N TYR A 108 -8.07 17.90 3.88
CA TYR A 108 -8.93 17.71 5.05
C TYR A 108 -9.04 19.00 5.87
N ILE A 109 -10.13 19.13 6.61
CA ILE A 109 -10.34 20.23 7.56
C ILE A 109 -10.22 19.66 8.97
N PRO A 110 -9.14 19.95 9.72
CA PRO A 110 -8.91 19.34 11.02
C PRO A 110 -9.99 19.70 12.04
N ASN A 111 -10.10 18.84 13.04
CA ASN A 111 -10.84 19.11 14.27
C ASN A 111 -9.85 19.04 15.44
N LYS A 112 -8.97 20.05 15.51
CA LYS A 112 -7.83 20.17 16.46
C LYS A 112 -6.71 19.13 16.29
N LYS A 113 -6.95 18.04 15.56
CA LYS A 113 -5.96 17.00 15.29
C LYS A 113 -5.33 17.18 13.91
N VAL A 114 -4.03 17.45 13.89
CA VAL A 114 -3.22 17.52 12.67
C VAL A 114 -2.32 16.30 12.60
N VAL A 115 -2.10 15.77 11.40
CA VAL A 115 -1.16 14.66 11.17
C VAL A 115 0.10 15.15 10.48
N GLY A 116 1.24 14.55 10.81
CA GLY A 116 2.48 14.78 10.06
C GLY A 116 2.27 14.50 8.56
N LEU A 117 2.62 15.46 7.69
CA LEU A 117 2.28 15.41 6.26
C LEU A 117 2.75 14.13 5.55
N SER A 118 3.90 13.59 5.95
CA SER A 118 4.44 12.34 5.40
C SER A 118 3.58 11.10 5.70
N LYS A 119 2.69 11.16 6.69
CA LYS A 119 1.76 10.07 7.02
C LYS A 119 0.61 9.95 6.03
N LEU A 120 0.16 11.06 5.43
CA LEU A 120 -0.88 11.00 4.40
C LEU A 120 -0.39 10.21 3.18
N ALA A 121 0.83 10.48 2.71
CA ALA A 121 1.44 9.71 1.63
C ALA A 121 1.57 8.22 1.97
N ARG A 122 1.88 7.90 3.23
CA ARG A 122 1.92 6.51 3.69
C ARG A 122 0.55 5.83 3.76
N ILE A 123 -0.51 6.55 4.12
CA ILE A 123 -1.88 6.03 4.07
C ILE A 123 -2.27 5.72 2.62
N VAL A 124 -1.91 6.60 1.67
CA VAL A 124 -2.08 6.33 0.23
C VAL A 124 -1.38 5.02 -0.15
N GLU A 125 -0.14 4.82 0.31
CA GLU A 125 0.64 3.60 0.02
C GLU A 125 0.00 2.31 0.56
N ILE A 126 -0.56 2.31 1.79
CA ILE A 126 -1.25 1.13 2.37
C ILE A 126 -2.31 0.60 1.39
N PHE A 127 -3.10 1.51 0.82
CA PHE A 127 -4.21 1.13 -0.03
C PHE A 127 -3.78 0.91 -1.48
N SER A 128 -2.79 1.68 -1.98
CA SER A 128 -2.32 1.54 -3.35
C SER A 128 -1.49 0.27 -3.55
N ARG A 129 -0.78 -0.22 -2.54
CA ARG A 129 -0.01 -1.48 -2.56
C ARG A 129 -0.90 -2.71 -2.37
N ARG A 130 -1.95 -2.81 -3.20
CA ARG A 130 -2.96 -3.88 -3.23
C ARG A 130 -3.42 -4.09 -4.67
N LEU A 131 -4.14 -5.17 -4.92
CA LEU A 131 -4.98 -5.27 -6.12
C LEU A 131 -6.21 -4.37 -5.92
N GLN A 132 -6.46 -3.49 -6.88
CA GLN A 132 -7.40 -2.38 -6.72
C GLN A 132 -8.23 -2.07 -7.97
N VAL A 133 -9.28 -1.30 -7.70
CA VAL A 133 -10.03 -0.47 -8.65
C VAL A 133 -9.92 0.96 -8.16
N GLN A 134 -9.75 1.94 -9.06
CA GLN A 134 -9.43 3.33 -8.70
C GLN A 134 -10.47 3.94 -7.76
N GLU A 135 -11.75 3.70 -8.03
CA GLU A 135 -12.89 4.18 -7.23
C GLU A 135 -12.84 3.65 -5.79
N ARG A 136 -12.43 2.40 -5.62
CA ARG A 136 -12.28 1.78 -4.29
C ARG A 136 -11.06 2.35 -3.57
N LEU A 137 -9.94 2.50 -4.28
CA LEU A 137 -8.71 3.08 -3.74
C LEU A 137 -8.96 4.49 -3.17
N THR A 138 -9.57 5.38 -3.97
CA THR A 138 -9.89 6.75 -3.55
C THR A 138 -10.78 6.77 -2.31
N LYS A 139 -11.84 5.93 -2.29
CA LYS A 139 -12.73 5.81 -1.13
C LYS A 139 -12.03 5.30 0.12
N GLN A 140 -11.17 4.28 0.00
CA GLN A 140 -10.44 3.70 1.12
C GLN A 140 -9.46 4.69 1.75
N ILE A 141 -8.76 5.49 0.93
CA ILE A 141 -7.87 6.55 1.43
C ILE A 141 -8.67 7.58 2.23
N ALA A 142 -9.80 8.05 1.69
CA ALA A 142 -10.64 9.04 2.37
C ALA A 142 -11.19 8.52 3.72
N LEU A 143 -11.71 7.28 3.74
CA LEU A 143 -12.21 6.64 4.94
C LEU A 143 -11.10 6.41 5.97
N GLY A 144 -9.93 5.92 5.53
CA GLY A 144 -8.79 5.69 6.42
C GLY A 144 -8.30 6.97 7.10
N ILE A 145 -8.27 8.10 6.38
CA ILE A 145 -7.94 9.40 6.98
C ILE A 145 -9.04 9.85 7.94
N SER A 146 -10.31 9.67 7.55
CA SER A 146 -11.46 10.06 8.38
C SER A 146 -11.49 9.31 9.70
N GLU A 147 -11.25 7.99 9.68
CA GLU A 147 -11.20 7.14 10.87
C GLU A 147 -10.03 7.52 11.78
N ALA A 148 -8.85 7.78 11.19
CA ALA A 148 -7.64 8.13 11.90
C ALA A 148 -7.71 9.48 12.63
N LEU A 149 -8.22 10.51 11.94
CA LEU A 149 -8.10 11.90 12.39
C LEU A 149 -9.40 12.49 12.93
N GLN A 150 -10.55 11.89 12.59
CA GLN A 150 -11.88 12.43 12.87
C GLN A 150 -12.01 13.93 12.50
N PRO A 151 -11.62 14.32 11.28
CA PRO A 151 -11.67 15.71 10.85
C PRO A 151 -13.11 16.16 10.58
N LYS A 152 -13.33 17.46 10.38
CA LYS A 152 -14.63 17.99 9.94
C LYS A 152 -15.02 17.49 8.55
N GLY A 153 -14.02 17.19 7.71
CA GLY A 153 -14.21 16.60 6.39
C GLY A 153 -12.89 16.20 5.73
N VAL A 154 -12.97 15.28 4.77
CA VAL A 154 -11.84 14.80 3.94
C VAL A 154 -12.28 14.76 2.48
N ALA A 155 -11.39 15.16 1.58
CA ALA A 155 -11.52 14.99 0.14
C ALA A 155 -10.26 14.29 -0.41
N VAL A 156 -10.47 13.34 -1.30
CA VAL A 156 -9.40 12.64 -2.03
C VAL A 156 -9.75 12.65 -3.51
N VAL A 157 -8.79 13.06 -4.33
CA VAL A 157 -8.87 13.08 -5.80
C VAL A 157 -7.74 12.24 -6.36
#